data_AF-A0A938JA81-F1
#
_entry.id   AF-A0A938JA81-F1
#
_cell.length_a   1.000
_cell.length_b   1.000
_cell.length_c   1.000
_cell.angle_alpha   90.00
_cell.angle_beta   90.00
_cell.angle_gamma   90.00
#
_symmetry.space_group_name_H-M   'P 1'
#
loop_
_entity.id
_entity.type
_entity.pdbx_description
1 polymer ?
#
loop_
_entity_poly.entity_id
_entity_poly.type
_entity_poly.pdbx_seq_one_letter_code
_entity_poly.pdbx_strand_id
1 'polypeptide(L)'
;YNVLAVGNVDLNGTVDRTDDAMAGTSSFVDPTSAFGDREKPEVSAPGTNIAMLSSGLPYAGQVDTGTSMASPMVAGEAARLVQRKSFLGIWPEQLRAIIMASARHNVEGSERLSDVDGAGMIAIDGAVRVLDGGRHGGMRVDCSTFGSARVAGRVELRPEERLRAAISWTTDPSAADYATRPSADLDLEVRGPSRSFFSSSFDNTSEIVDFRAPVAGTYEIRVVNFRCARSTFVGWAHLNP
;
A
#
# COMPACT_ATOMS: atom_id res chain seq x y z
N TYR A 1 -12.60 -1.05 -1.49
CA TYR A 1 -12.01 0.18 -0.94
C TYR A 1 -11.40 -0.04 0.44
N ASN A 2 -12.18 -0.17 1.53
CA ASN A 2 -11.66 -0.15 2.91
C ASN A 2 -10.96 -1.43 3.41
N VAL A 3 -10.67 -2.37 2.51
CA VAL A 3 -9.98 -3.64 2.83
C VAL A 3 -8.70 -3.71 2.00
N LEU A 4 -7.68 -4.31 2.58
CA LEU A 4 -6.42 -4.64 1.92
C LEU A 4 -6.55 -6.03 1.28
N ALA A 5 -6.57 -6.09 -0.04
CA ALA A 5 -6.56 -7.34 -0.80
C ALA A 5 -5.11 -7.79 -1.03
N VAL A 6 -4.91 -9.11 -1.07
CA VAL A 6 -3.58 -9.73 -1.07
C VAL A 6 -3.45 -10.72 -2.23
N GLY A 7 -2.46 -10.50 -3.09
CA GLY A 7 -2.05 -11.43 -4.15
C GLY A 7 -1.17 -12.56 -3.63
N ASN A 8 -1.14 -13.68 -4.36
CA ASN A 8 -0.32 -14.85 -4.03
C ASN A 8 0.96 -14.88 -4.91
N VAL A 9 2.12 -14.69 -4.28
CA VAL A 9 3.44 -14.92 -4.90
C VAL A 9 3.89 -16.36 -4.63
N ASP A 10 4.40 -17.01 -5.67
CA ASP A 10 5.21 -18.22 -5.58
C ASP A 10 6.69 -17.85 -5.53
N LEU A 11 7.35 -18.26 -4.45
CA LEU A 11 8.78 -18.00 -4.23
C LEU A 11 9.69 -19.07 -4.85
N ASN A 12 9.12 -20.13 -5.44
CA ASN A 12 9.82 -21.31 -5.97
C ASN A 12 10.79 -22.02 -4.99
N GLY A 13 10.81 -21.61 -3.71
CA GLY A 13 11.67 -22.15 -2.67
C GLY A 13 13.16 -21.89 -2.89
N THR A 14 13.55 -20.94 -3.75
CA THR A 14 14.96 -20.64 -4.02
C THR A 14 15.47 -19.47 -3.17
N VAL A 15 16.79 -19.32 -3.08
CA VAL A 15 17.43 -18.23 -2.31
C VAL A 15 17.43 -16.94 -3.12
N ASP A 16 17.68 -17.05 -4.42
CA ASP A 16 17.46 -15.95 -5.34
C ASP A 16 15.96 -15.70 -5.45
N ARG A 17 15.58 -14.50 -5.88
CA ARG A 17 14.18 -14.15 -6.12
C ARG A 17 13.90 -13.85 -7.59
N THR A 18 14.87 -14.08 -8.47
CA THR A 18 14.73 -13.88 -9.92
C THR A 18 13.70 -14.81 -10.56
N ASP A 19 13.38 -15.93 -9.91
CA ASP A 19 12.36 -16.88 -10.35
C ASP A 19 11.04 -16.75 -9.59
N ASP A 20 10.92 -15.82 -8.64
CA ASP A 20 9.65 -15.52 -7.98
C ASP A 20 8.62 -15.08 -9.04
N ALA A 21 7.39 -15.58 -8.93
CA ALA A 21 6.32 -15.27 -9.87
C ALA A 21 4.97 -15.16 -9.17
N MET A 22 4.03 -14.42 -9.77
CA MET A 22 2.64 -14.49 -9.33
C MET A 22 2.08 -15.87 -9.61
N ALA A 23 1.44 -16.49 -8.61
CA ALA A 23 0.77 -17.76 -8.79
C ALA A 23 -0.36 -17.59 -9.82
N GLY A 24 -0.46 -18.50 -10.79
CA GLY A 24 -1.48 -18.42 -11.85
C GLY A 24 -2.93 -18.49 -11.37
N THR A 25 -3.16 -18.88 -10.11
CA THR A 25 -4.47 -18.89 -9.44
C THR A 25 -4.75 -17.61 -8.64
N SER A 26 -3.80 -16.67 -8.57
CA SER A 26 -3.99 -15.37 -7.94
C SER A 26 -4.90 -14.51 -8.82
N SER A 27 -6.01 -14.03 -8.26
CA SER A 27 -6.91 -13.13 -8.98
C SER A 27 -6.30 -11.73 -9.09
N PHE A 28 -6.35 -11.17 -10.29
CA PHE A 28 -5.94 -9.80 -10.64
C PHE A 28 -7.09 -9.04 -11.34
N VAL A 29 -8.30 -9.61 -11.33
CA VAL A 29 -9.46 -8.96 -11.95
C VAL A 29 -9.95 -7.85 -11.04
N ASP A 30 -9.74 -6.62 -11.50
CA ASP A 30 -10.23 -5.44 -10.84
C ASP A 30 -11.76 -5.37 -10.86
N PRO A 31 -12.39 -5.00 -9.75
CA PRO A 31 -13.83 -4.86 -9.77
C PRO A 31 -14.19 -3.58 -10.55
N THR A 32 -15.28 -3.61 -11.33
CA THR A 32 -15.70 -2.51 -12.21
C THR A 32 -15.85 -1.17 -11.46
N SER A 33 -15.26 -0.11 -12.01
CA SER A 33 -15.28 1.23 -11.44
C SER A 33 -15.61 2.30 -12.50
N ALA A 34 -15.85 3.53 -12.09
CA ALA A 34 -16.37 4.59 -12.97
C ALA A 34 -15.37 5.05 -14.05
N PHE A 35 -14.09 5.06 -13.71
CA PHE A 35 -12.97 5.44 -14.58
C PHE A 35 -12.14 4.23 -15.01
N GLY A 36 -12.42 3.05 -14.45
CA GLY A 36 -11.74 1.80 -14.81
C GLY A 36 -10.30 1.72 -14.33
N ASP A 37 -9.92 2.54 -13.34
CA ASP A 37 -8.57 2.62 -12.78
C ASP A 37 -8.52 2.09 -11.34
N ARG A 38 -9.48 1.29 -10.89
CA ARG A 38 -9.41 0.68 -9.55
C ARG A 38 -8.47 -0.51 -9.58
N GLU A 39 -7.38 -0.50 -8.81
CA GLU A 39 -6.43 -1.61 -8.76
C GLU A 39 -6.60 -2.53 -7.54
N LYS A 40 -6.51 -3.84 -7.79
CA LYS A 40 -6.52 -4.94 -6.83
C LYS A 40 -5.65 -6.10 -7.36
N PRO A 41 -4.80 -6.71 -6.52
CA PRO A 41 -4.64 -6.50 -5.09
C PRO A 41 -3.78 -5.26 -4.76
N GLU A 42 -3.81 -4.79 -3.50
CA GLU A 42 -2.95 -3.67 -3.09
C GLU A 42 -1.51 -4.09 -2.78
N VAL A 43 -1.32 -5.33 -2.34
CA VAL A 43 -0.02 -5.91 -2.01
C VAL A 43 -0.07 -7.40 -2.31
N SER A 44 1.09 -8.03 -2.28
CA SER A 44 1.20 -9.48 -2.40
C SER A 44 1.95 -10.09 -1.22
N ALA A 45 1.82 -11.40 -1.05
CA ALA A 45 2.55 -12.15 -0.05
C ALA A 45 2.79 -13.59 -0.54
N PRO A 46 3.77 -14.30 0.04
CA PRO A 46 3.94 -15.71 -0.27
C PRO A 46 2.68 -16.49 0.09
N GLY A 47 2.16 -17.26 -0.86
CA GLY A 47 0.97 -18.07 -0.63
C GLY A 47 1.01 -19.41 -1.35
N THR A 48 2.15 -19.81 -1.91
CA THR A 48 2.31 -21.08 -2.63
C THR A 48 3.18 -22.04 -1.85
N ASN A 49 2.72 -23.29 -1.71
CA ASN A 49 3.37 -24.35 -0.94
C ASN A 49 3.67 -23.97 0.52
N ILE A 50 2.70 -23.33 1.19
CA ILE A 50 2.87 -22.87 2.57
C ILE A 50 2.59 -24.00 3.54
N ALA A 51 3.62 -24.36 4.33
CA ALA A 51 3.50 -25.32 5.41
C ALA A 51 2.78 -24.71 6.62
N MET A 52 1.77 -25.41 7.12
CA MET A 52 0.92 -24.96 8.21
C MET A 52 0.45 -26.12 9.11
N LEU A 53 -0.27 -25.74 10.17
CA LEU A 53 -0.90 -26.69 11.08
C LEU A 53 -2.02 -27.46 10.37
N SER A 54 -2.18 -28.73 10.75
CA SER A 54 -3.28 -29.58 10.28
C SER A 54 -4.34 -29.73 11.37
N SER A 55 -5.60 -29.96 10.96
CA SER A 55 -6.71 -30.27 11.87
C SER A 55 -6.67 -31.70 12.43
N GLY A 56 -5.83 -32.58 11.87
CA GLY A 56 -5.63 -33.96 12.33
C GLY A 56 -4.22 -34.20 12.90
N LEU A 57 -4.02 -35.35 13.56
CA LEU A 57 -2.68 -35.75 14.02
C LEU A 57 -1.84 -36.31 12.85
N PRO A 58 -0.56 -35.94 12.71
CA PRO A 58 0.14 -34.90 13.48
C PRO A 58 -0.39 -33.51 13.10
N TYR A 59 -0.56 -32.61 14.09
CA TYR A 59 -1.11 -31.25 13.90
C TYR A 59 -0.21 -30.30 13.08
N ALA A 60 0.72 -30.83 12.30
CA ALA A 60 1.67 -30.12 11.46
C ALA A 60 1.94 -30.92 10.18
N GLY A 61 2.32 -30.21 9.11
CA GLY A 61 2.69 -30.84 7.83
C GLY A 61 1.64 -30.71 6.74
N GLN A 62 0.56 -29.95 6.97
CA GLN A 62 -0.32 -29.55 5.89
C GLN A 62 0.41 -28.50 5.02
N VAL A 63 0.39 -28.69 3.71
CA VAL A 63 0.94 -27.74 2.74
C VAL A 63 -0.18 -27.37 1.80
N ASP A 64 -0.41 -26.07 1.62
CA ASP A 64 -1.49 -25.57 0.79
C ASP A 64 -1.07 -24.32 0.02
N THR A 65 -1.84 -23.99 -1.01
CA THR A 65 -1.55 -22.91 -1.95
C THR A 65 -2.79 -22.05 -2.18
N GLY A 66 -2.64 -20.74 -2.06
CA GLY A 66 -3.65 -19.78 -2.47
C GLY A 66 -3.49 -18.42 -1.82
N THR A 67 -4.29 -17.46 -2.29
CA THR A 67 -4.44 -16.17 -1.61
C THR A 67 -4.97 -16.32 -0.18
N SER A 68 -5.64 -17.44 0.14
CA SER A 68 -6.00 -17.86 1.49
C SER A 68 -4.80 -18.08 2.42
N MET A 69 -3.63 -18.41 1.87
CA MET A 69 -2.36 -18.56 2.61
C MET A 69 -1.54 -17.27 2.60
N ALA A 70 -1.63 -16.48 1.52
CA ALA A 70 -0.98 -15.17 1.44
C ALA A 70 -1.61 -14.13 2.40
N SER A 71 -2.94 -14.07 2.47
CA SER A 71 -3.70 -13.13 3.31
C SER A 71 -3.30 -13.16 4.80
N PRO A 72 -3.19 -14.31 5.48
CA PRO A 72 -2.77 -14.35 6.87
C PRO A 72 -1.31 -13.92 7.10
N MET A 73 -0.43 -13.96 6.10
CA MET A 73 0.92 -13.39 6.23
C MET A 73 0.86 -11.87 6.40
N VAL A 74 0.04 -11.19 5.58
CA VAL A 74 -0.19 -9.75 5.69
C VAL A 74 -0.91 -9.40 7.00
N ALA A 75 -1.87 -10.23 7.43
CA ALA A 75 -2.51 -10.06 8.74
C ALA A 75 -1.50 -10.21 9.90
N GLY A 76 -0.54 -11.13 9.78
CA GLY A 76 0.55 -11.30 10.74
C GLY A 76 1.47 -10.08 10.81
N GLU A 77 1.85 -9.52 9.65
CA GLU A 77 2.60 -8.26 9.59
C GLU A 77 1.82 -7.11 10.25
N ALA A 78 0.55 -6.93 9.88
CA ALA A 78 -0.32 -5.91 10.47
C ALA A 78 -0.42 -6.06 11.99
N ALA A 79 -0.60 -7.28 12.50
CA ALA A 79 -0.66 -7.56 13.93
C ALA A 79 0.65 -7.20 14.65
N ARG A 80 1.82 -7.43 14.02
CA ARG A 80 3.12 -7.03 14.58
C ARG A 80 3.31 -5.52 14.60
N LEU A 81 2.85 -4.81 13.57
CA LEU A 81 2.89 -3.35 13.54
C LEU A 81 1.99 -2.75 14.63
N VAL A 82 0.77 -3.27 14.79
CA VAL A 82 -0.16 -2.87 15.86
C VAL A 82 0.42 -3.22 17.23
N GLN A 83 1.05 -4.38 17.41
CA GLN A 83 1.74 -4.73 18.65
C GLN A 83 2.86 -3.73 18.97
N ARG A 84 3.61 -3.30 17.95
CA ARG A 84 4.70 -2.33 18.12
C ARG A 84 4.20 -0.92 18.43
N LYS A 85 3.09 -0.51 17.82
CA LYS A 85 2.43 0.78 18.04
C LYS A 85 0.90 0.62 18.01
N SER A 86 0.31 0.50 19.19
CA SER A 86 -1.12 0.16 19.36
C SER A 86 -2.10 1.15 18.73
N PHE A 87 -1.70 2.42 18.55
CA PHE A 87 -2.55 3.42 17.88
C PHE A 87 -2.90 3.03 16.43
N LEU A 88 -2.09 2.19 15.78
CA LEU A 88 -2.39 1.68 14.44
C LEU A 88 -3.67 0.82 14.40
N GLY A 89 -4.09 0.26 15.54
CA GLY A 89 -5.35 -0.48 15.66
C GLY A 89 -6.60 0.40 15.50
N ILE A 90 -6.46 1.73 15.62
CA ILE A 90 -7.53 2.70 15.37
C ILE A 90 -7.25 3.63 14.18
N TRP A 91 -6.11 3.41 13.49
CA TRP A 91 -5.70 4.14 12.28
C TRP A 91 -5.41 3.15 11.13
N PRO A 92 -6.43 2.44 10.62
CA PRO A 92 -6.26 1.47 9.54
C PRO A 92 -5.68 2.09 8.27
N GLU A 93 -5.95 3.39 8.02
CA GLU A 93 -5.40 4.13 6.89
C GLU A 93 -3.87 4.29 7.00
N GLN A 94 -3.35 4.59 8.19
CA GLN A 94 -1.90 4.62 8.43
C GLN A 94 -1.30 3.24 8.30
N LEU A 95 -1.95 2.22 8.88
CA LEU A 95 -1.47 0.86 8.82
C LEU A 95 -1.33 0.38 7.36
N ARG A 96 -2.36 0.62 6.54
CA ARG A 96 -2.32 0.31 5.11
C ARG A 96 -1.25 1.11 4.37
N ALA A 97 -1.12 2.41 4.61
CA ALA A 97 -0.08 3.23 3.98
C ALA A 97 1.33 2.73 4.32
N ILE A 98 1.60 2.34 5.57
CA ILE A 98 2.88 1.78 6.00
C ILE A 98 3.19 0.47 5.25
N ILE A 99 2.21 -0.44 5.19
CA ILE A 99 2.38 -1.72 4.49
C ILE A 99 2.66 -1.48 3.00
N MET A 100 1.89 -0.62 2.33
CA MET A 100 2.07 -0.32 0.91
C MET A 100 3.38 0.43 0.61
N ALA A 101 3.77 1.41 1.44
CA ALA A 101 5.02 2.16 1.24
C ALA A 101 6.27 1.32 1.49
N SER A 102 6.17 0.26 2.27
CA SER A 102 7.29 -0.62 2.61
C SER A 102 7.35 -1.90 1.77
N ALA A 103 6.23 -2.27 1.14
CA ALA A 103 6.18 -3.35 0.16
C ALA A 103 7.25 -3.16 -0.91
N ARG A 104 7.81 -4.28 -1.38
CA ARG A 104 8.94 -4.35 -2.30
C ARG A 104 8.89 -5.65 -3.07
N HIS A 105 9.87 -5.89 -3.93
CA HIS A 105 9.96 -7.14 -4.68
C HIS A 105 8.74 -7.31 -5.60
N ASN A 106 8.68 -6.39 -6.57
CA ASN A 106 7.72 -6.43 -7.65
C ASN A 106 8.09 -7.57 -8.60
N VAL A 107 7.20 -8.54 -8.77
CA VAL A 107 7.45 -9.77 -9.54
C VAL A 107 6.93 -9.67 -10.98
N GLU A 108 6.11 -8.66 -11.28
CA GLU A 108 5.62 -8.41 -12.64
C GLU A 108 5.31 -6.92 -12.87
N GLY A 109 5.34 -6.46 -14.12
CA GLY A 109 4.83 -5.12 -14.44
C GLY A 109 5.63 -3.97 -13.82
N SER A 110 4.92 -2.97 -13.31
CA SER A 110 5.51 -1.70 -12.86
C SER A 110 5.93 -1.76 -11.41
N GLU A 111 7.22 -1.48 -11.12
CA GLU A 111 7.76 -1.48 -9.76
C GLU A 111 6.93 -0.68 -8.76
N ARG A 112 6.31 0.43 -9.19
CA ARG A 112 5.54 1.35 -8.33
C ARG A 112 4.23 0.74 -7.83
N LEU A 113 3.49 0.15 -8.76
CA LEU A 113 2.15 -0.41 -8.60
C LEU A 113 1.84 -1.20 -9.87
N SER A 114 1.33 -2.41 -9.72
CA SER A 114 0.90 -3.28 -10.82
C SER A 114 -0.42 -3.97 -10.52
N ASP A 115 -1.16 -4.35 -11.57
CA ASP A 115 -2.51 -4.92 -11.45
C ASP A 115 -2.50 -6.35 -10.88
N VAL A 116 -1.35 -7.05 -10.90
CA VAL A 116 -1.27 -8.44 -10.43
C VAL A 116 -0.70 -8.55 -9.02
N ASP A 117 0.38 -7.83 -8.70
CA ASP A 117 1.06 -7.90 -7.39
C ASP A 117 0.92 -6.63 -6.52
N GLY A 118 0.20 -5.62 -7.00
CA GLY A 118 -0.07 -4.38 -6.26
C GLY A 118 1.19 -3.56 -6.05
N ALA A 119 1.42 -3.10 -4.81
CA ALA A 119 2.65 -2.39 -4.45
C ALA A 119 3.88 -3.31 -4.37
N GLY A 120 3.72 -4.60 -4.69
CA GLY A 120 4.67 -5.67 -4.48
C GLY A 120 4.44 -6.42 -3.16
N MET A 121 5.41 -7.27 -2.84
CA MET A 121 5.34 -8.15 -1.69
C MET A 121 5.60 -7.45 -0.36
N ILE A 122 4.86 -7.84 0.68
CA ILE A 122 5.02 -7.32 2.04
C ILE A 122 6.44 -7.51 2.61
N ALA A 123 6.79 -6.66 3.57
CA ALA A 123 8.17 -6.34 3.89
C ALA A 123 8.30 -5.77 5.32
N ILE A 124 8.05 -6.63 6.32
CA ILE A 124 7.97 -6.22 7.73
C ILE A 124 9.17 -5.42 8.26
N ASP A 125 10.40 -5.69 7.82
CA ASP A 125 11.58 -4.90 8.21
C ASP A 125 11.51 -3.46 7.65
N GLY A 126 10.96 -3.29 6.44
CA GLY A 126 10.69 -1.98 5.85
C GLY A 126 9.60 -1.27 6.63
N ALA A 127 8.50 -1.96 6.91
CA ALA A 127 7.38 -1.42 7.67
C ALA A 127 7.81 -0.95 9.07
N VAL A 128 8.67 -1.72 9.76
CA VAL A 128 9.24 -1.34 11.05
C VAL A 128 10.18 -0.14 10.92
N ARG A 129 10.99 -0.02 9.86
CA ARG A 129 11.84 1.16 9.60
C ARG A 129 11.04 2.43 9.33
N VAL A 130 9.88 2.32 8.67
CA VAL A 130 8.93 3.41 8.51
C VAL A 130 8.42 3.84 9.89
N LEU A 131 7.92 2.88 10.67
CA LEU A 131 7.28 3.09 11.96
C LEU A 131 8.22 3.68 13.02
N ASP A 132 9.43 3.13 13.15
CA ASP A 132 10.41 3.58 14.13
C ASP A 132 11.09 4.89 13.72
N GLY A 133 11.19 5.14 12.42
CA GLY A 133 11.73 6.38 11.89
C GLY A 133 10.76 7.56 11.94
N GLY A 134 9.52 7.37 12.41
CA GLY A 134 8.48 8.40 12.40
C GLY A 134 8.11 8.87 10.99
N ARG A 135 8.30 8.00 9.98
CA ARG A 135 8.08 8.29 8.56
C ARG A 135 6.64 8.03 8.13
N HIS A 136 5.69 8.29 9.03
CA HIS A 136 4.27 8.03 8.84
C HIS A 136 3.44 9.03 9.64
N GLY A 137 2.16 9.11 9.31
CA GLY A 137 1.21 9.90 10.09
C GLY A 137 -0.20 9.83 9.54
N GLY A 138 -1.13 10.38 10.30
CA GLY A 138 -2.55 10.41 9.96
C GLY A 138 -3.08 11.83 10.03
N MET A 139 -4.02 12.16 9.15
CA MET A 139 -4.73 13.42 9.22
C MET A 139 -6.17 13.27 8.74
N ARG A 140 -7.02 14.20 9.16
CA ARG A 140 -8.33 14.38 8.57
C ARG A 140 -8.22 15.29 7.34
N VAL A 141 -8.94 14.92 6.27
CA VAL A 141 -9.14 15.75 5.08
C VAL A 141 -10.61 16.11 5.01
N ASP A 142 -10.91 17.41 5.05
CA ASP A 142 -12.27 17.93 5.05
C ASP A 142 -12.67 18.47 3.69
N CYS A 143 -13.95 18.29 3.32
CA CYS A 143 -14.44 18.82 2.05
C CYS A 143 -14.41 20.35 1.96
N SER A 144 -14.34 21.06 3.09
CA SER A 144 -14.13 22.51 3.11
C SER A 144 -12.76 22.93 2.57
N THR A 145 -11.79 22.01 2.48
CA THR A 145 -10.45 22.25 1.93
C THR A 145 -10.30 21.65 0.53
N PHE A 146 -11.40 21.47 -0.21
CA PHE A 146 -11.39 21.03 -1.61
C PHE A 146 -10.48 21.92 -2.47
N GLY A 147 -9.72 21.30 -3.38
CA GLY A 147 -8.76 21.99 -4.25
C GLY A 147 -7.47 22.43 -3.55
N SER A 148 -7.30 22.11 -2.25
CA SER A 148 -6.08 22.40 -1.50
C SER A 148 -5.15 21.20 -1.42
N ALA A 149 -3.89 21.47 -1.10
CA ALA A 149 -2.88 20.45 -0.80
C ALA A 149 -2.27 20.68 0.58
N ARG A 150 -2.23 19.63 1.41
CA ARG A 150 -1.61 19.66 2.75
C ARG A 150 -0.29 18.91 2.75
N VAL A 151 0.74 19.50 3.35
CA VAL A 151 2.00 18.81 3.64
C VAL A 151 1.75 17.78 4.74
N ALA A 152 2.02 16.52 4.42
CA ALA A 152 1.89 15.37 5.29
C ALA A 152 3.21 15.06 5.99
N GLY A 153 4.31 15.09 5.24
CA GLY A 153 5.65 14.81 5.73
C GLY A 153 6.73 15.53 4.92
N ARG A 154 7.95 15.54 5.45
CA ARG A 154 9.13 16.11 4.80
C ARG A 154 10.28 15.12 4.90
N VAL A 155 11.07 15.01 3.84
CA VAL A 155 12.25 14.14 3.80
C VAL A 155 13.38 14.85 3.08
N GLU A 156 14.59 14.75 3.62
CA GLU A 156 15.81 15.17 2.94
C GLU A 156 16.33 14.01 2.11
N LEU A 157 16.58 14.25 0.82
CA LEU A 157 17.12 13.23 -0.09
C LEU A 157 18.44 13.69 -0.71
N ARG A 158 19.31 12.74 -0.99
CA ARG A 158 20.49 12.92 -1.86
C ARG A 158 20.14 12.54 -3.31
N PRO A 159 20.92 12.99 -4.31
CA PRO A 159 20.73 12.54 -5.68
C PRO A 159 20.80 11.00 -5.76
N GLU A 160 19.93 10.41 -6.59
CA GLU A 160 19.76 8.97 -6.79
C GLU A 160 19.20 8.16 -5.60
N GLU A 161 18.98 8.80 -4.45
CA GLU A 161 18.27 8.19 -3.33
C GLU A 161 16.82 7.90 -3.72
N ARG A 162 16.38 6.65 -3.52
CA ARG A 162 15.01 6.23 -3.82
C ARG A 162 14.09 6.69 -2.70
N LEU A 163 12.94 7.25 -3.07
CA LEU A 163 11.84 7.51 -2.16
C LEU A 163 10.60 6.79 -2.68
N ARG A 164 10.00 5.97 -1.82
CA ARG A 164 8.65 5.45 -2.00
C ARG A 164 7.75 6.07 -0.95
N ALA A 165 6.68 6.72 -1.37
CA ALA A 165 5.66 7.28 -0.49
C ALA A 165 4.29 6.73 -0.87
N ALA A 166 3.48 6.43 0.13
CA ALA A 166 2.11 5.98 -0.05
C ALA A 166 1.14 6.78 0.82
N ILE A 167 -0.06 6.97 0.31
CA ILE A 167 -1.21 7.41 1.09
C ILE A 167 -2.32 6.37 0.98
N SER A 168 -3.18 6.32 1.98
CA SER A 168 -4.41 5.53 1.94
C SER A 168 -5.49 6.23 2.75
N TRP A 169 -6.73 6.12 2.31
CA TRP A 169 -7.89 6.67 3.01
C TRP A 169 -9.04 5.68 3.03
N THR A 170 -10.04 5.95 3.87
CA THR A 170 -11.30 5.20 3.86
C THR A 170 -12.34 5.93 3.02
N THR A 171 -13.25 5.15 2.42
CA THR A 171 -14.45 5.66 1.78
C THR A 171 -15.67 5.38 2.67
N ASP A 172 -16.64 6.29 2.63
CA ASP A 172 -17.93 6.11 3.30
C ASP A 172 -18.81 5.13 2.48
N PRO A 173 -19.21 3.98 3.03
CA PRO A 173 -20.07 3.02 2.31
C PRO A 173 -21.50 3.51 2.07
N SER A 174 -21.91 4.60 2.73
CA SER A 174 -23.20 5.27 2.51
C SER A 174 -23.18 6.31 1.39
N ALA A 175 -22.02 6.55 0.76
CA ALA A 175 -21.92 7.46 -0.38
C ALA A 175 -22.73 6.92 -1.57
N ALA A 176 -23.45 7.81 -2.26
CA ALA A 176 -24.35 7.44 -3.36
C ALA A 176 -23.64 6.64 -4.47
N ASP A 177 -22.40 7.01 -4.78
CA ASP A 177 -21.61 6.37 -5.84
C ASP A 177 -20.65 5.28 -5.33
N TYR A 178 -20.80 4.82 -4.09
CA TYR A 178 -19.86 3.86 -3.46
C TYR A 178 -19.62 2.62 -4.34
N ALA A 179 -20.63 2.12 -5.06
CA ALA A 179 -20.47 0.96 -5.93
C ALA A 179 -19.40 1.12 -7.02
N THR A 180 -19.19 2.35 -7.51
CA THR A 180 -18.36 2.62 -8.70
C THR A 180 -17.17 3.54 -8.43
N ARG A 181 -17.17 4.33 -7.36
CA ARG A 181 -16.06 5.22 -6.99
C ARG A 181 -16.01 5.54 -5.49
N PRO A 182 -14.86 5.95 -4.94
CA PRO A 182 -14.73 6.36 -3.55
C PRO A 182 -15.38 7.73 -3.29
N SER A 183 -15.78 7.96 -2.04
CA SER A 183 -16.42 9.20 -1.56
C SER A 183 -15.48 10.41 -1.52
N ALA A 184 -14.18 10.17 -1.66
CA ALA A 184 -13.14 11.18 -1.80
C ALA A 184 -12.10 10.68 -2.80
N ASP A 185 -11.50 11.62 -3.52
CA ASP A 185 -10.45 11.45 -4.52
C ASP A 185 -9.28 12.31 -4.06
N LEU A 186 -8.23 11.64 -3.58
CA LEU A 186 -7.08 12.29 -2.98
C LEU A 186 -5.85 11.92 -3.79
N ASP A 187 -5.14 12.93 -4.30
CA ASP A 187 -3.88 12.69 -5.01
C ASP A 187 -2.69 12.77 -4.06
N LEU A 188 -1.64 12.03 -4.40
CA LEU A 188 -0.33 12.08 -3.78
C LEU A 188 0.64 12.89 -4.64
N GLU A 189 1.11 14.01 -4.10
CA GLU A 189 2.22 14.77 -4.67
C GLU A 189 3.45 14.64 -3.76
N VAL A 190 4.61 14.37 -4.35
CA VAL A 190 5.91 14.63 -3.71
C VAL A 190 6.56 15.81 -4.41
N ARG A 191 6.55 16.98 -3.75
CA ARG A 191 7.12 18.22 -4.27
C ARG A 191 8.59 18.35 -3.88
N GLY A 192 9.48 18.23 -4.84
CA GLY A 192 10.92 18.42 -4.66
C GLY A 192 11.43 19.81 -5.06
N PRO A 193 12.74 20.06 -4.91
CA PRO A 193 13.35 21.35 -5.26
C PRO A 193 13.33 21.68 -6.76
N SER A 194 13.38 20.66 -7.63
CA SER A 194 13.43 20.84 -9.08
C SER A 194 12.13 20.49 -9.80
N ARG A 195 11.36 19.52 -9.29
CA ARG A 195 10.08 19.09 -9.85
C ARG A 195 9.21 18.39 -8.81
N SER A 196 7.93 18.27 -9.12
CA SER A 196 6.99 17.43 -8.38
C SER A 196 6.83 16.06 -9.06
N PHE A 197 6.52 15.06 -8.25
CA PHE A 197 6.16 13.71 -8.65
C PHE A 197 4.75 13.45 -8.17
N PHE A 198 3.92 12.81 -9.00
CA PHE A 198 2.51 12.63 -8.70
C PHE A 198 2.07 11.19 -8.95
N SER A 199 1.11 10.75 -8.15
CA SER A 199 0.16 9.72 -8.53
C SER A 199 -1.20 10.41 -8.68
N SER A 200 -2.10 9.81 -9.48
CA SER A 200 -3.47 10.28 -9.65
C SER A 200 -4.34 9.10 -10.03
N SER A 201 -5.39 8.85 -9.26
CA SER A 201 -6.34 7.77 -9.47
C SER A 201 -7.73 8.19 -9.01
N PHE A 202 -8.75 7.94 -9.82
CA PHE A 202 -10.12 8.38 -9.53
C PHE A 202 -10.89 7.40 -8.65
N ASP A 203 -10.58 6.11 -8.77
CA ASP A 203 -11.35 5.02 -8.17
C ASP A 203 -10.62 4.24 -7.05
N ASN A 204 -9.35 4.55 -6.77
CA ASN A 204 -8.62 3.94 -5.65
C ASN A 204 -8.82 4.66 -4.32
N THR A 205 -8.44 3.99 -3.24
CA THR A 205 -8.34 4.59 -1.90
C THR A 205 -6.92 4.52 -1.34
N SER A 206 -5.97 4.56 -2.26
CA SER A 206 -4.55 4.58 -1.98
C SER A 206 -3.79 5.05 -3.21
N GLU A 207 -2.69 5.76 -2.98
CA GLU A 207 -1.80 6.18 -4.05
C GLU A 207 -0.35 5.95 -3.65
N ILE A 208 0.51 5.69 -4.64
CA ILE A 208 1.94 5.45 -4.44
C ILE A 208 2.74 6.25 -5.46
N VAL A 209 3.73 6.96 -4.94
CA VAL A 209 4.79 7.60 -5.72
C VAL A 209 6.11 6.90 -5.40
N ASP A 210 6.88 6.59 -6.45
CA ASP A 210 8.17 5.91 -6.34
C ASP A 210 9.15 6.50 -7.36
N PHE A 211 10.26 7.06 -6.88
CA PHE A 211 11.25 7.71 -7.73
C PHE A 211 12.64 7.74 -7.11
N ARG A 212 13.64 8.04 -7.94
CA ARG A 212 14.98 8.45 -7.50
C ARG A 212 15.12 9.96 -7.57
N ALA A 213 15.59 10.56 -6.48
CA ALA A 213 15.71 12.00 -6.37
C ALA A 213 16.70 12.56 -7.40
N PRO A 214 16.29 13.50 -8.30
CA PRO A 214 17.18 14.04 -9.32
C PRO A 214 18.20 15.03 -8.76
N VAL A 215 17.86 15.69 -7.65
CA VAL A 215 18.70 16.67 -6.96
C VAL A 215 18.57 16.52 -5.45
N ALA A 216 19.58 16.97 -4.72
CA ALA A 216 19.53 17.01 -3.26
C ALA A 216 18.52 18.05 -2.75
N GLY A 217 17.93 17.78 -1.58
CA GLY A 217 17.18 18.76 -0.80
C GLY A 217 15.92 18.20 -0.16
N THR A 218 15.07 19.11 0.34
CA THR A 218 13.81 18.76 0.99
C THR A 218 12.75 18.40 -0.04
N TYR A 219 12.14 17.24 0.13
CA TYR A 219 10.95 16.80 -0.59
C TYR A 219 9.75 16.81 0.36
N GLU A 220 8.66 17.45 -0.06
CA GLU A 220 7.40 17.51 0.68
C GLU A 220 6.44 16.46 0.16
N ILE A 221 6.01 15.55 1.03
CA ILE A 221 4.92 14.61 0.74
C ILE A 221 3.62 15.36 1.03
N ARG A 222 2.74 15.46 0.03
CA ARG A 222 1.53 16.28 0.06
C ARG A 222 0.33 15.45 -0.34
N VAL A 223 -0.77 15.65 0.39
CA VAL A 223 -2.09 15.10 0.05
C VAL A 223 -2.89 16.21 -0.61
N VAL A 224 -3.33 16.00 -1.84
CA VAL A 224 -4.16 16.93 -2.63
C VAL A 224 -5.62 16.48 -2.52
N ASN A 225 -6.51 17.40 -2.17
CA ASN A 225 -7.94 17.11 -2.10
C ASN A 225 -8.59 17.42 -3.46
N PHE A 226 -8.59 16.45 -4.38
CA PHE A 226 -9.04 16.62 -5.76
C PHE A 226 -10.56 16.53 -5.91
N ARG A 227 -11.21 15.62 -5.19
CA ARG A 227 -12.68 15.50 -5.09
C ARG A 227 -13.06 15.14 -3.67
N CYS A 228 -14.10 15.79 -3.14
CA CYS A 228 -14.61 15.44 -1.82
C CYS A 228 -16.13 15.47 -1.80
N ALA A 229 -16.75 14.29 -1.75
CA ALA A 229 -18.18 14.14 -1.44
C ALA A 229 -18.38 13.92 0.07
N ARG A 230 -17.42 13.30 0.75
CA ARG A 230 -17.41 13.10 2.21
C ARG A 230 -16.00 13.34 2.77
N SER A 231 -15.90 14.09 3.87
CA SER A 231 -14.64 14.20 4.62
C SER A 231 -14.17 12.83 5.09
N THR A 232 -12.86 12.60 5.09
CA THR A 232 -12.26 11.29 5.43
C THR A 232 -11.00 11.43 6.29
N PHE A 233 -10.48 10.30 6.75
CA PHE A 233 -9.15 10.18 7.33
C PHE A 233 -8.20 9.62 6.27
N VAL A 234 -6.97 10.14 6.26
CA VAL A 234 -5.89 9.68 5.39
C VAL A 234 -4.68 9.33 6.24
N GLY A 235 -4.08 8.18 5.97
CA GLY A 235 -2.77 7.78 6.45
C GLY A 235 -1.74 8.03 5.36
N TRP A 236 -0.53 8.40 5.76
CA TRP A 236 0.61 8.52 4.88
C TRP A 236 1.82 7.80 5.48
N ALA A 237 2.70 7.35 4.60
CA ALA A 237 3.98 6.75 4.96
C ALA A 237 5.00 6.96 3.85
N HIS A 238 6.29 6.97 4.20
CA HIS A 238 7.36 6.85 3.21
C HIS A 238 8.52 6.00 3.70
N LEU A 239 9.24 5.43 2.73
CA LEU A 239 10.47 4.71 2.93
C LEU A 239 11.52 5.24 1.97
N ASN A 240 12.75 5.33 2.46
CA ASN A 240 13.94 5.54 1.63
C ASN A 240 14.67 4.19 1.62
N PRO A 241 14.28 3.27 0.71
CA PRO A 241 14.80 1.91 0.69
C PRO A 241 16.24 1.83 0.16
#